data_AF-A0A6I9ND83-F1
#
_entry.id   AF-A0A6I9ND83-F1
#
_cell.length_a   1.000
_cell.length_b   1.000
_cell.length_c   1.000
_cell.angle_alpha   90.00
_cell.angle_beta   90.00
_cell.angle_gamma   90.00
#
_symmetry.space_group_name_H-M   'P 1'
#
loop_
_entity.id
_entity.type
_entity.pdbx_description
1 polymer ?
#
loop_
_entity_poly.entity_id
_entity_poly.type
_entity_poly.pdbx_seq_one_letter_code
_entity_poly.pdbx_strand_id
1 'polypeptide(L)'
;MCMIISVMFEFLEYSLEHQLPNFSECWWDHWIMDVLVCNGLGIYCGMKTLGWLSMKPYQWQGLWNIPTYKGKIKRIAFQFTPYSWVKFEWKPASNLRRWLAVLGIIFM
;
A
#
# COMPACT_ATOMS: atom_id res chain seq x y z
N MET A 1 -2.23 -5.03 10.14
CA MET A 1 -2.26 -6.22 9.26
C MET A 1 -0.84 -6.64 8.89
N CYS A 2 -0.04 -5.78 8.25
CA CYS A 2 1.32 -6.13 7.84
C CYS A 2 2.22 -6.63 8.97
N MET A 3 2.18 -6.02 10.17
CA MET A 3 2.93 -6.55 11.33
C MET A 3 2.49 -7.95 11.79
N ILE A 4 1.18 -8.25 11.73
CA ILE A 4 0.66 -9.56 12.13
C ILE A 4 1.13 -10.62 11.12
N ILE A 5 1.11 -10.27 9.84
CA ILE A 5 1.59 -11.14 8.76
C ILE A 5 3.10 -11.36 8.89
N SER A 6 3.87 -10.31 9.18
CA SER A 6 5.32 -10.40 9.44
C SER A 6 5.62 -11.40 10.56
N VAL A 7 4.97 -11.27 11.72
CA VAL A 7 5.13 -12.23 12.82
C VAL A 7 4.69 -13.64 12.45
N MET A 8 3.62 -13.78 11.66
CA MET A 8 3.13 -15.09 11.22
C MET A 8 4.11 -15.80 10.26
N PHE A 9 4.85 -15.05 9.43
CA PHE A 9 5.89 -15.61 8.58
C PHE A 9 7.05 -16.18 9.40
N GLU A 10 7.50 -15.49 10.46
CA GLU A 10 8.52 -16.04 11.36
C GLU A 10 8.07 -17.37 12.00
N PHE A 11 6.80 -17.46 12.42
CA PHE A 11 6.26 -18.71 12.95
C PHE A 11 6.24 -19.83 11.91
N LEU A 12 5.97 -19.51 10.65
CA LEU A 12 6.01 -20.47 9.57
C LEU A 12 7.44 -20.94 9.31
N GLU A 13 8.41 -20.02 9.31
CA GLU A 13 9.83 -20.32 9.13
C GLU A 13 10.35 -21.22 10.26
N TYR A 14 10.04 -20.91 11.51
CA TYR A 14 10.35 -21.80 12.64
C TYR A 14 9.72 -23.20 12.50
N SER A 15 8.49 -23.28 12.00
CA SER A 15 7.82 -24.57 11.80
C SER A 15 8.43 -25.39 10.65
N LEU A 16 9.00 -24.71 9.66
CA LEU A 16 9.57 -25.30 8.43
C LEU A 16 11.09 -25.49 8.49
N GLU A 17 11.76 -25.01 9.53
CA GLU A 17 13.20 -25.20 9.77
C GLU A 17 13.59 -26.70 9.73
N HIS A 18 12.71 -27.59 10.17
CA HIS A 18 12.95 -29.04 10.11
C HIS A 18 12.93 -29.59 8.67
N GLN A 19 12.25 -28.91 7.74
CA GLN A 19 12.15 -29.33 6.33
C GLN A 19 13.23 -28.69 5.46
N LEU A 20 13.66 -27.46 5.76
CA LEU A 20 14.69 -26.75 5.00
C LEU A 20 15.75 -26.14 5.94
N PRO A 21 17.02 -26.55 5.85
CA PRO A 21 18.10 -26.06 6.71
C PRO A 21 18.46 -24.59 6.46
N ASN A 22 18.01 -23.99 5.35
CA ASN A 22 18.19 -22.57 5.06
C ASN A 22 17.40 -21.66 6.01
N PHE A 23 16.35 -22.16 6.68
CA PHE A 23 15.56 -21.41 7.64
C PHE A 23 16.04 -21.56 9.09
N SER A 24 17.21 -22.19 9.30
CA SER A 24 17.83 -22.32 10.64
C SER A 24 18.68 -21.10 10.96
N GLU A 25 18.01 -19.95 11.02
CA GLU A 25 18.64 -18.67 11.32
C GLU A 25 18.69 -18.44 12.84
N CYS A 26 19.48 -17.44 13.25
CA CYS A 26 19.57 -17.13 14.66
C CYS A 26 18.25 -16.50 15.15
N TRP A 27 17.83 -16.82 16.38
CA TRP A 27 16.61 -16.25 16.96
C TRP A 27 16.54 -14.71 16.91
N TRP A 28 17.70 -14.04 17.00
CA TRP A 28 17.76 -12.59 16.97
C TRP A 28 17.51 -12.02 15.57
N ASP A 29 17.79 -12.78 14.52
CA ASP A 29 17.56 -12.37 13.13
C ASP A 29 16.05 -12.28 12.87
N HIS A 30 15.34 -13.38 13.14
CA HIS A 30 13.87 -13.47 13.07
C HIS A 30 13.14 -12.31 13.79
N TRP A 31 13.48 -12.07 15.06
CA TRP A 31 12.70 -11.12 15.86
C TRP A 31 13.22 -9.68 15.78
N ILE A 32 14.53 -9.49 15.76
CA ILE A 32 15.13 -8.14 15.81
C ILE A 32 15.33 -7.63 14.40
N MET A 33 15.96 -8.40 13.52
CA MET A 33 16.23 -7.95 12.17
C MET A 33 14.95 -7.94 11.34
N ASP A 34 14.20 -9.04 11.28
CA ASP A 34 13.08 -9.13 10.34
C ASP A 34 11.81 -8.46 10.85
N VAL A 35 11.33 -8.81 12.04
CA VAL A 35 10.09 -8.23 12.58
C VAL A 35 10.27 -6.77 12.98
N LEU A 36 11.30 -6.44 13.77
CA LEU A 36 11.48 -5.09 14.32
C LEU A 36 12.09 -4.11 13.32
N VAL A 37 13.21 -4.47 12.66
CA VAL A 37 13.95 -3.56 11.79
C VAL A 37 13.38 -3.55 10.38
N CYS A 38 13.42 -4.66 9.63
CA CYS A 38 12.99 -4.70 8.24
C CYS A 38 11.51 -4.36 8.10
N ASN A 39 10.65 -5.10 8.79
CA ASN A 39 9.20 -4.96 8.66
C ASN A 39 8.66 -3.79 9.50
N GLY A 40 9.03 -3.72 10.78
CA GLY A 40 8.55 -2.68 11.69
C GLY A 40 9.00 -1.27 11.32
N LEU A 41 10.29 -1.08 11.08
CA LEU A 41 10.86 0.20 10.68
C LEU A 41 10.41 0.57 9.26
N GLY A 42 10.31 -0.41 8.35
CA GLY A 42 9.74 -0.22 7.01
C GLY A 42 8.30 0.31 7.04
N ILE A 43 7.44 -0.27 7.87
CA ILE A 43 6.06 0.22 8.07
C ILE A 43 6.08 1.64 8.67
N TYR A 44 6.90 1.90 9.68
CA TYR A 44 7.00 3.22 10.30
C TYR A 44 7.40 4.30 9.28
N CYS A 45 8.46 4.03 8.51
CA CYS A 45 8.93 4.91 7.44
C CYS A 45 7.85 5.08 6.37
N GLY A 46 7.20 4.01 5.94
CA GLY A 46 6.11 4.07 4.97
C GLY A 46 4.96 4.98 5.43
N MET A 47 4.56 4.86 6.70
CA MET A 47 3.52 5.73 7.28
C MET A 47 3.95 7.19 7.36
N LYS A 48 5.21 7.47 7.70
CA LYS A 48 5.76 8.84 7.70
C LYS A 48 5.81 9.42 6.29
N THR A 49 6.23 8.64 5.30
CA THR A 49 6.26 9.05 3.88
C THR A 49 4.85 9.33 3.36
N LEU A 50 3.85 8.52 3.70
CA LEU A 50 2.45 8.78 3.34
C LEU A 50 1.93 10.09 3.96
N GLY A 51 2.31 10.37 5.20
CA GLY A 51 1.99 11.64 5.86
C GLY A 51 2.68 12.84 5.17
N TRP A 52 3.95 12.68 4.79
CA TRP A 52 4.69 13.70 4.04
C TRP A 52 4.07 13.99 2.67
N LEU A 53 3.61 12.95 1.96
CA LEU A 53 2.92 13.07 0.68
C LEU A 53 1.45 13.53 0.81
N SER A 54 0.95 13.81 2.02
CA SER A 54 -0.44 14.18 2.29
C SER A 54 -1.46 13.19 1.69
N MET A 55 -1.10 11.90 1.64
CA MET A 55 -1.97 10.84 1.13
C MET A 55 -3.13 10.58 2.10
N LYS A 56 -4.34 10.39 1.57
CA LYS A 56 -5.51 10.12 2.43
C LYS A 56 -5.40 8.73 3.06
N PRO A 57 -5.60 8.58 4.38
CA PRO A 57 -5.63 7.28 5.02
C PRO A 57 -6.92 6.53 4.64
N TYR A 58 -6.78 5.41 3.95
CA TYR A 58 -7.90 4.55 3.61
C TYR A 58 -8.17 3.55 4.74
N GLN A 59 -9.34 3.67 5.35
CA GLN A 59 -9.83 2.70 6.32
C GLN A 59 -10.43 1.52 5.55
N TRP A 60 -9.65 0.46 5.37
CA TRP A 60 -10.10 -0.78 4.71
C TRP A 60 -10.99 -1.63 5.64
N GLN A 61 -10.81 -1.48 6.95
CA GLN A 61 -11.65 -2.12 7.96
C GLN A 61 -12.85 -1.22 8.29
N GLY A 62 -14.04 -1.79 8.43
CA GLY A 62 -15.25 -1.05 8.85
C GLY A 62 -16.54 -1.34 8.08
N LEU A 63 -16.59 -2.34 7.20
CA LEU A 63 -17.88 -2.81 6.68
C LEU A 63 -18.84 -3.24 7.81
N TRP A 64 -18.29 -3.77 8.91
CA TRP A 64 -19.05 -4.19 10.09
C TRP A 64 -19.59 -3.03 10.93
N ASN A 65 -18.98 -1.84 10.86
CA ASN A 65 -19.44 -0.63 11.57
C ASN A 65 -20.62 0.07 10.88
N ILE A 66 -21.04 -0.42 9.70
CA ILE A 66 -22.18 0.12 8.97
C ILE A 66 -23.38 -0.80 9.20
N PRO A 67 -24.37 -0.39 10.02
CA PRO A 67 -25.50 -1.26 10.37
C PRO A 67 -26.43 -1.50 9.17
N THR A 68 -26.43 -0.62 8.17
CA THR A 68 -27.33 -0.68 7.02
C THR A 68 -26.69 -1.30 5.78
N TYR A 69 -27.40 -2.23 5.14
CA TYR A 69 -26.99 -2.85 3.87
C TYR A 69 -26.75 -1.83 2.75
N LYS A 70 -27.59 -0.78 2.67
CA LYS A 70 -27.41 0.32 1.70
C LYS A 70 -26.08 1.07 1.91
N GLY A 71 -25.66 1.27 3.16
CA GLY A 71 -24.39 1.92 3.48
C GLY A 71 -23.18 1.07 3.09
N LYS A 72 -23.27 -0.26 3.23
CA LYS A 72 -22.23 -1.20 2.78
C LYS A 72 -22.04 -1.13 1.26
N ILE A 73 -23.14 -1.21 0.49
CA ILE A 73 -23.09 -1.12 -0.97
C ILE A 73 -22.56 0.23 -1.44
N LYS A 74 -23.00 1.33 -0.81
CA LYS A 74 -22.51 2.68 -1.10
C LYS A 74 -20.99 2.77 -0.88
N ARG A 75 -20.46 2.26 0.22
CA ARG A 75 -19.00 2.26 0.51
C ARG A 75 -18.21 1.40 -0.48
N ILE A 76 -18.75 0.27 -0.92
CA ILE A 76 -18.12 -0.56 -1.95
C ILE A 76 -18.06 0.21 -3.27
N ALA A 77 -19.17 0.81 -3.69
CA ALA A 77 -19.21 1.65 -4.90
C ALA A 77 -18.24 2.84 -4.82
N PHE A 78 -18.10 3.47 -3.66
CA PHE A 78 -17.13 4.56 -3.45
C PHE A 78 -15.65 4.12 -3.48
N GLN A 79 -15.34 2.84 -3.23
CA GLN A 79 -13.97 2.34 -3.40
C GLN A 79 -13.59 2.16 -4.88
N PHE A 80 -14.57 1.91 -5.74
CA PHE A 80 -14.37 1.71 -7.18
C PHE A 80 -14.62 2.96 -8.02
N THR A 81 -15.03 4.08 -7.41
CA THR A 81 -15.26 5.33 -8.14
C THR A 81 -14.08 6.29 -7.97
N PRO A 82 -13.72 7.04 -9.02
CA PRO A 82 -12.61 7.98 -8.97
C PRO A 82 -12.88 9.10 -7.95
N TYR A 83 -11.82 9.55 -7.27
CA TYR A 83 -11.85 10.58 -6.22
C TYR A 83 -12.52 11.90 -6.67
N SER A 84 -12.43 12.23 -7.96
CA SER A 84 -13.06 13.41 -8.55
C SER A 84 -13.56 13.12 -9.95
N TRP A 85 -14.84 13.40 -10.21
CA TRP A 85 -15.45 13.37 -11.55
C TRP A 85 -15.16 14.66 -12.33
N VAL A 86 -13.92 15.16 -12.27
CA VAL A 86 -13.51 16.26 -13.14
C VAL A 86 -13.18 15.70 -14.52
N LYS A 87 -13.79 16.26 -15.56
CA LYS A 87 -13.38 16.00 -16.93
C LYS A 87 -11.94 16.48 -17.11
N PHE A 88 -11.02 15.54 -17.27
CA PHE A 88 -9.63 15.86 -17.57
C PHE A 88 -9.53 16.28 -19.05
N GLU A 89 -9.67 17.57 -19.32
CA GLU A 89 -9.50 18.11 -20.68
C GLU A 89 -8.02 18.26 -21.02
N TRP A 90 -7.45 17.21 -21.62
CA TRP A 90 -6.00 17.15 -21.87
C TRP A 90 -5.51 18.12 -22.96
N LYS A 91 -6.40 18.61 -23.83
CA LYS A 91 -6.16 19.63 -24.89
C LYS A 91 -4.68 19.76 -25.33
N PRO A 92 -4.09 18.71 -25.92
CA PRO A 92 -2.64 18.65 -26.20
C PRO A 92 -2.17 19.68 -27.23
N ALA A 93 -3.05 20.09 -28.15
CA ALA A 93 -2.78 21.09 -29.19
C ALA A 93 -3.26 22.51 -28.84
N SER A 94 -3.75 22.77 -27.62
CA SER A 94 -4.29 24.10 -27.26
C SER A 94 -3.25 25.20 -27.15
N ASN A 95 -1.99 24.84 -26.92
CA ASN A 95 -0.91 25.80 -26.75
C ASN A 95 0.40 25.18 -27.23
N LEU A 96 1.22 25.95 -27.95
CA LEU A 96 2.48 25.48 -28.55
C LEU A 96 3.42 24.87 -27.48
N ARG A 97 3.41 25.47 -26.28
CA ARG A 97 4.18 24.99 -25.13
C ARG A 97 3.71 23.64 -24.59
N ARG A 98 2.39 23.37 -24.62
CA ARG A 98 1.82 22.06 -24.26
C ARG A 98 2.13 21.02 -25.33
N TRP A 99 2.06 21.40 -26.60
CA TRP A 99 2.36 20.50 -27.71
C TRP A 99 3.81 20.02 -27.69
N LEU A 100 4.77 20.92 -27.46
CA LEU A 100 6.18 20.56 -27.30
C LEU A 100 6.44 19.68 -26.07
N ALA A 101 5.75 19.95 -24.94
CA ALA A 101 5.86 19.11 -23.74
C ALA A 101 5.33 17.68 -23.99
N VAL A 102 4.23 17.54 -24.73
CA VAL A 102 3.68 16.22 -25.10
C VAL A 102 4.62 15.48 -26.05
N LEU A 103 5.21 16.16 -27.04
CA LEU A 103 6.24 15.55 -27.90
C LEU A 103 7.46 15.09 -27.11
N GLY A 104 7.92 15.89 -26.14
CA GLY A 104 9.01 15.50 -25.26
C GLY A 104 8.69 14.26 -24.41
N ILE A 105 7.46 14.11 -23.94
CA ILE A 105 7.00 12.90 -23.21
C ILE A 105 6.91 11.68 -24.14
N ILE A 106 6.50 11.87 -25.40
CA ILE A 106 6.37 10.76 -26.38
C ILE A 106 7.75 10.27 -26.87
N PHE A 107 8.73 11.15 -26.94
CA PHE A 107 10.08 10.82 -27.43
C PHE A 107 11.05 10.35 -26.34
N MET A 108 10.66 10.46 -25.06
CA MET A 108 11.40 9.91 -23.91
C MET A 108 11.01 8.46 -23.66
#